data_AF-A0A0B1YPF2-F1
#
_entry.id   AF-A0A0B1YPF2-F1
#
_cell.length_a   1.000
_cell.length_b   1.000
_cell.length_c   1.000
_cell.angle_alpha   90.00
_cell.angle_beta   90.00
_cell.angle_gamma   90.00
#
_symmetry.space_group_name_H-M   'P 1'
#
loop_
_entity.id
_entity.type
_entity.pdbx_description
1 polymer ?
#
loop_
_entity_poly.entity_id
_entity_poly.type
_entity_poly.pdbx_seq_one_letter_code
_entity_poly.pdbx_strand_id
1 'polypeptide(L)'
;MSRGASRALAVAATGTALCLSLLAGWQRGGSSAERLVWVAIGVVLVACAHLLPALVRGASAGVRGVAAVLWLACMAAACLGHATFFVLAQRHAGELRMLAAPVPEPAAANRSLTAVMTERAEVVARLATITTQRCSGNCPTLEARRVTLTARLAALDAEVENVRRSMAERDRATAQRDARLTDPVTARLAALLGTTVVRVELLTALTFAAVLEGIACLLWTLTLVSRQRSETPVAPSHALAVAPAGPLPAAVACATDVTAPPVTAVTLGAVETAGSHAPHDAPVTPHPPSASHDPDVTQLVQAIATGQLRPTVNGIRQFLGCSQARAIALRRRLAELASAA
;
A
#
# COMPACT_ATOMS: atom_id res chain seq x y z
N MET A 1 -1.55 22.51 31.87
CA MET A 1 -2.13 22.88 30.55
C MET A 1 -3.49 23.51 30.74
N SER A 2 -3.86 24.51 29.93
CA SER A 2 -5.24 25.02 29.88
C SER A 2 -6.16 24.05 29.13
N ARG A 3 -7.47 24.10 29.40
CA ARG A 3 -8.47 23.27 28.71
C ARG A 3 -8.50 23.52 27.19
N GLY A 4 -8.26 24.77 26.77
CA GLY A 4 -8.12 25.14 25.36
C GLY A 4 -6.89 24.48 24.71
N ALA A 5 -5.70 24.60 25.31
CA ALA A 5 -4.48 24.01 24.77
C ALA A 5 -4.59 22.47 24.63
N SER A 6 -5.21 21.80 25.60
CA SER A 6 -5.40 20.34 25.51
C SER A 6 -6.34 19.93 24.37
N ARG A 7 -7.37 20.74 24.05
CA ARG A 7 -8.26 20.50 22.91
C ARG A 7 -7.56 20.80 21.57
N ALA A 8 -6.81 21.90 21.50
CA ALA A 8 -6.03 22.24 20.30
C ALA A 8 -5.04 21.13 19.94
N LEU A 9 -4.32 20.58 20.93
CA LEU A 9 -3.41 19.45 20.73
C LEU A 9 -4.16 18.17 20.33
N ALA A 10 -5.31 17.86 20.93
CA ALA A 10 -6.12 16.68 20.55
C ALA A 10 -6.59 16.75 19.08
N VAL A 11 -7.07 17.92 18.66
CA VAL A 11 -7.50 18.20 17.28
C VAL A 11 -6.31 18.15 16.32
N ALA A 12 -5.17 18.75 16.67
CA ALA A 12 -3.97 18.72 15.85
C ALA A 12 -3.47 17.28 15.62
N ALA A 13 -3.29 16.49 16.68
CA ALA A 13 -2.85 15.09 16.58
C ALA A 13 -3.84 14.22 15.78
N THR A 14 -5.15 14.44 15.97
CA THR A 14 -6.19 13.77 15.17
C THR A 14 -6.15 14.19 13.70
N GLY A 15 -5.92 15.47 13.42
CA GLY A 15 -5.73 15.97 12.06
C GLY A 15 -4.50 15.35 11.38
N THR A 16 -3.38 15.22 12.08
CA THR A 16 -2.18 14.52 11.58
C THR A 16 -2.49 13.06 11.26
N ALA A 17 -3.12 12.31 12.17
CA ALA A 17 -3.50 10.92 11.94
C ALA A 17 -4.47 10.78 10.75
N LEU A 18 -5.48 11.65 10.64
CA LEU A 18 -6.40 11.66 9.49
C LEU A 18 -5.68 11.97 8.17
N CYS A 19 -4.72 12.90 8.14
CA CYS A 19 -3.91 13.19 6.95
C CYS A 19 -3.03 12.00 6.54
N LEU A 20 -2.40 11.30 7.49
CA LEU A 20 -1.64 10.08 7.21
C LEU A 20 -2.54 8.97 6.66
N SER A 21 -3.72 8.79 7.25
CA SER A 21 -4.72 7.80 6.82
C SER A 21 -5.30 8.11 5.43
N LEU A 22 -5.54 9.39 5.13
CA LEU A 22 -5.93 9.88 3.80
C LEU A 22 -4.88 9.52 2.74
N LEU A 23 -3.61 9.84 3.00
CA LEU A 23 -2.51 9.56 2.07
C LEU A 23 -2.28 8.04 1.90
N ALA A 24 -2.34 7.26 2.98
CA ALA A 24 -2.22 5.81 2.94
C ALA A 24 -3.39 5.14 2.19
N GLY A 25 -4.63 5.61 2.40
CA GLY A 25 -5.81 5.11 1.70
C GLY A 25 -5.79 5.42 0.20
N TRP A 26 -5.38 6.64 -0.16
CA TRP A 26 -5.25 7.06 -1.56
C TRP A 26 -4.22 6.25 -2.36
N GLN A 27 -3.17 5.75 -1.71
CA GLN A 27 -2.13 4.93 -2.35
C GLN A 27 -2.53 3.45 -2.52
N ARG A 28 -3.57 2.95 -1.82
CA ARG A 28 -3.97 1.52 -1.87
C ARG A 28 -4.97 1.16 -2.97
N GLY A 29 -5.75 2.12 -3.49
CA GLY A 29 -6.76 1.85 -4.53
C GLY A 29 -6.20 1.94 -5.96
N GLY A 30 -6.52 0.94 -6.79
CA GLY A 30 -6.26 0.94 -8.23
C GLY A 30 -7.25 1.85 -8.99
N SER A 31 -8.54 1.75 -8.68
CA SER A 31 -9.56 2.69 -9.15
C SER A 31 -9.79 3.86 -8.18
N SER A 32 -10.42 4.94 -8.66
CA SER A 32 -10.84 6.07 -7.82
C SER A 32 -11.85 5.67 -6.75
N ALA A 33 -12.78 4.76 -7.06
CA ALA A 33 -13.75 4.23 -6.10
C ALA A 33 -13.07 3.48 -4.95
N GLU A 34 -12.11 2.59 -5.26
CA GLU A 34 -11.31 1.89 -4.24
C GLU A 34 -10.56 2.86 -3.32
N ARG A 35 -9.98 3.94 -3.87
CA ARG A 35 -9.28 4.96 -3.06
C ARG A 35 -10.21 5.65 -2.09
N LEU A 36 -11.41 6.03 -2.53
CA LEU A 36 -12.42 6.65 -1.66
C LEU A 36 -12.90 5.69 -0.56
N VAL A 37 -13.06 4.40 -0.87
CA VAL A 37 -13.38 3.37 0.13
C VAL A 37 -12.25 3.19 1.15
N TRP A 38 -10.99 3.07 0.70
CA TRP A 38 -9.85 2.96 1.61
C TRP A 38 -9.65 4.21 2.48
N VAL A 39 -9.89 5.41 1.94
CA VAL A 39 -9.93 6.66 2.69
C VAL A 39 -11.03 6.64 3.75
N ALA A 40 -12.27 6.29 3.39
CA ALA A 40 -13.39 6.27 4.32
C ALA A 40 -13.18 5.28 5.47
N ILE A 41 -12.70 4.07 5.17
CA ILE A 41 -12.31 3.06 6.18
C ILE A 41 -11.24 3.63 7.11
N GLY A 42 -10.19 4.25 6.56
CA GLY A 42 -9.11 4.85 7.34
C GLY A 42 -9.57 5.96 8.29
N VAL A 43 -10.43 6.87 7.83
CA VAL A 43 -11.03 7.94 8.63
C VAL A 43 -11.87 7.39 9.77
N VAL A 44 -12.69 6.36 9.53
CA VAL A 44 -13.49 5.69 10.57
C VAL A 44 -12.60 5.00 11.59
N LEU A 45 -11.55 4.29 11.17
CA LEU A 45 -10.62 3.61 12.08
C LEU A 45 -9.91 4.59 13.04
N VAL A 46 -9.42 5.72 12.53
CA VAL A 46 -8.78 6.77 13.36
C VAL A 46 -9.79 7.44 14.30
N ALA A 47 -10.99 7.75 13.82
CA ALA A 47 -12.05 8.31 14.67
C ALA A 47 -12.45 7.36 15.81
N CYS A 48 -12.60 6.06 15.52
CA CYS A 48 -12.84 5.04 16.53
C CYS A 48 -11.65 4.89 17.50
N ALA A 49 -10.41 4.83 17.01
CA ALA A 49 -9.22 4.71 17.83
C ALA A 49 -9.14 5.84 18.88
N HIS A 50 -9.38 7.09 18.47
CA HIS A 50 -9.24 8.25 19.36
C HIS A 50 -10.45 8.47 20.29
N LEU A 51 -11.67 8.25 19.82
CA LEU A 51 -12.89 8.61 20.57
C LEU A 51 -13.43 7.47 21.43
N LEU A 52 -13.34 6.21 20.99
CA LEU A 52 -13.94 5.07 21.70
C LEU A 52 -13.44 4.93 23.16
N PRO A 53 -12.12 5.05 23.48
CA PRO A 53 -11.63 5.00 24.86
C PRO A 53 -12.22 6.09 25.76
N ALA A 54 -12.55 7.25 25.19
CA ALA A 54 -13.09 8.37 25.94
C ALA A 54 -14.61 8.24 26.16
N LEU A 55 -15.33 7.60 25.24
CA LEU A 55 -16.79 7.41 25.32
C LEU A 55 -17.18 6.29 26.31
N VAL A 56 -16.50 5.13 26.28
CA VAL A 56 -16.97 3.93 27.01
C VAL A 56 -16.59 3.88 28.50
N ARG A 57 -15.92 4.91 29.04
CA ARG A 57 -15.47 4.93 30.46
C ARG A 57 -16.61 4.77 31.48
N GLY A 58 -17.80 5.26 31.16
CA GLY A 58 -18.99 5.14 32.02
C GLY A 58 -19.83 3.88 31.80
N ALA A 59 -19.43 3.00 30.86
CA ALA A 59 -20.20 1.81 30.52
C ALA A 59 -19.89 0.62 31.45
N SER A 60 -20.77 -0.39 31.43
CA SER A 60 -20.61 -1.63 32.20
C SER A 60 -19.37 -2.42 31.75
N ALA A 61 -18.89 -3.33 32.62
CA ALA A 61 -17.65 -4.07 32.38
C ALA A 61 -17.66 -4.87 31.06
N GLY A 62 -18.78 -5.50 30.70
CA GLY A 62 -18.92 -6.23 29.44
C GLY A 62 -18.81 -5.33 28.21
N VAL A 63 -19.51 -4.19 28.21
CA VAL A 63 -19.42 -3.19 27.12
C VAL A 63 -18.01 -2.62 27.00
N ARG A 64 -17.34 -2.37 28.14
CA ARG A 64 -15.92 -1.96 28.16
C ARG A 64 -14.99 -3.03 27.59
N GLY A 65 -15.27 -4.31 27.82
CA GLY A 65 -14.51 -5.42 27.23
C GLY A 65 -14.62 -5.47 25.70
N VAL A 66 -15.85 -5.47 25.17
CA VAL A 66 -16.10 -5.43 23.71
C VAL A 66 -15.47 -4.18 23.07
N ALA A 67 -15.60 -3.02 23.72
CA ALA A 67 -15.00 -1.78 23.24
C ALA A 67 -13.46 -1.80 23.29
N ALA A 68 -12.84 -2.45 24.28
CA ALA A 68 -11.38 -2.59 24.33
C ALA A 68 -10.85 -3.47 23.18
N VAL A 69 -11.56 -4.54 22.82
CA VAL A 69 -11.22 -5.38 21.66
C VAL A 69 -11.37 -4.61 20.35
N LEU A 70 -12.48 -3.88 20.17
CA LEU A 70 -12.69 -3.04 18.99
C LEU A 70 -11.63 -1.93 18.89
N TRP A 71 -11.30 -1.28 20.01
CA TRP A 71 -10.25 -0.27 20.05
C TRP A 71 -8.87 -0.83 19.68
N LEU A 72 -8.48 -2.00 20.21
CA LEU A 72 -7.24 -2.66 19.82
C LEU A 72 -7.18 -2.98 18.33
N ALA A 73 -8.30 -3.42 17.73
CA ALA A 73 -8.39 -3.65 16.29
C ALA A 73 -8.26 -2.35 15.48
N CYS A 74 -8.93 -1.27 15.89
CA CYS A 74 -8.81 0.05 15.26
C CYS A 74 -7.39 0.60 15.36
N MET A 75 -6.77 0.54 16.54
CA MET A 75 -5.38 0.96 16.77
C MET A 75 -4.39 0.17 15.91
N ALA A 76 -4.51 -1.16 15.84
CA ALA A 76 -3.66 -1.99 15.02
C ALA A 76 -3.80 -1.65 13.52
N ALA A 77 -5.03 -1.49 13.03
CA ALA A 77 -5.28 -1.15 11.63
C ALA A 77 -4.80 0.27 11.27
N ALA A 78 -5.00 1.26 12.13
CA ALA A 78 -4.49 2.63 11.97
C ALA A 78 -2.95 2.64 11.99
N CYS A 79 -2.32 1.99 12.97
CA CYS A 79 -0.87 1.88 13.07
C CYS A 79 -0.25 1.19 11.85
N LEU A 80 -0.85 0.12 11.33
CA LEU A 80 -0.42 -0.53 10.08
C LEU A 80 -0.63 0.36 8.85
N GLY A 81 -1.68 1.18 8.82
CA GLY A 81 -1.90 2.22 7.80
C GLY A 81 -0.79 3.27 7.79
N HIS A 82 -0.52 3.87 8.95
CA HIS A 82 0.49 4.92 9.09
C HIS A 82 1.92 4.38 8.94
N ALA A 83 2.22 3.17 9.43
CA ALA A 83 3.49 2.50 9.20
C ALA A 83 3.75 2.22 7.70
N THR A 84 2.70 1.84 6.95
CA THR A 84 2.81 1.69 5.48
C THR A 84 3.23 3.01 4.81
N PHE A 85 2.60 4.13 5.19
CA PHE A 85 2.96 5.45 4.68
C PHE A 85 4.40 5.84 5.04
N PHE A 86 4.83 5.64 6.29
CA PHE A 86 6.20 5.98 6.70
C PHE A 86 7.26 5.17 5.93
N VAL A 87 7.05 3.87 5.67
CA VAL A 87 7.96 3.06 4.84
C VAL A 87 7.99 3.54 3.39
N LEU A 88 6.85 3.93 2.81
CA LEU A 88 6.80 4.51 1.46
C LEU A 88 7.50 5.87 1.38
N ALA A 89 7.36 6.73 2.38
CA ALA A 89 8.06 8.01 2.48
C ALA A 89 9.59 7.83 2.63
N GLN A 90 10.03 6.87 3.45
CA GLN A 90 11.45 6.52 3.60
C GLN A 90 12.06 6.05 2.27
N ARG A 91 11.36 5.16 1.55
CA ARG A 91 11.79 4.68 0.23
C ARG A 91 11.91 5.80 -0.79
N HIS A 92 10.91 6.69 -0.87
CA HIS A 92 10.96 7.83 -1.79
C HIS A 92 12.11 8.80 -1.46
N ALA A 93 12.41 9.01 -0.18
CA ALA A 93 13.61 9.74 0.23
C ALA A 93 14.92 9.02 -0.20
N GLY A 94 14.95 7.68 -0.18
CA GLY A 94 16.04 6.88 -0.73
C GLY A 94 16.20 7.01 -2.25
N GLU A 95 15.10 7.00 -3.01
CA GLU A 95 15.10 7.24 -4.46
C GLU A 95 15.68 8.62 -4.81
N LEU A 96 15.27 9.67 -4.09
CA LEU A 96 15.79 11.03 -4.28
C LEU A 96 17.30 11.12 -3.97
N ARG A 97 17.79 10.40 -2.94
CA ARG A 97 19.24 10.29 -2.66
C ARG A 97 20.01 9.57 -3.77
N MET A 98 19.40 8.57 -4.43
CA MET A 98 20.02 7.93 -5.60
C MET A 98 20.13 8.90 -6.78
N LEU A 99 19.08 9.65 -7.09
CA LEU A 99 19.06 10.60 -8.21
C LEU A 99 20.07 11.75 -8.04
N ALA A 100 20.38 12.13 -6.80
CA ALA A 100 21.41 13.11 -6.49
C ALA A 100 22.85 12.55 -6.52
N ALA A 101 23.03 11.23 -6.61
CA ALA A 101 24.35 10.61 -6.59
C ALA A 101 24.91 10.41 -8.01
N PRO A 102 26.20 10.70 -8.27
CA PRO A 102 26.77 10.54 -9.61
C PRO A 102 26.71 9.10 -10.08
N VAL A 103 26.21 8.91 -11.30
CA VAL A 103 26.14 7.63 -12.00
C VAL A 103 27.51 7.36 -12.63
N PRO A 104 28.21 6.27 -12.27
CA PRO A 104 29.41 5.85 -13.00
C PRO A 104 29.05 5.51 -14.45
N GLU A 105 29.86 5.93 -15.41
CA GLU A 105 29.61 5.63 -16.82
C GLU A 105 29.49 4.13 -17.09
N PRO A 106 28.63 3.73 -18.05
CA PRO A 106 28.48 2.32 -18.42
C PRO A 106 29.73 1.82 -19.14
N ALA A 107 30.63 1.17 -18.40
CA ALA A 107 31.71 0.37 -18.97
C ALA A 107 31.14 -0.59 -20.03
N ALA A 108 31.74 -0.54 -21.23
CA ALA A 108 31.15 -0.95 -22.50
C ALA A 108 30.50 -2.36 -22.53
N ALA A 109 29.70 -2.60 -23.58
CA ALA A 109 28.87 -3.80 -23.76
C ALA A 109 29.70 -5.10 -23.95
N ASN A 110 30.30 -5.58 -22.85
CA ASN A 110 31.05 -6.82 -22.79
C ASN A 110 30.16 -8.02 -23.14
N ARG A 111 30.70 -8.91 -23.97
CA ARG A 111 30.09 -10.15 -24.44
C ARG A 111 29.64 -11.03 -23.25
N SER A 112 28.54 -11.75 -23.41
CA SER A 112 28.02 -12.60 -22.34
C SER A 112 28.97 -13.76 -22.02
N LEU A 113 29.20 -14.02 -20.72
CA LEU A 113 30.07 -15.10 -20.27
C LEU A 113 29.65 -16.47 -20.82
N THR A 114 28.35 -16.68 -21.02
CA THR A 114 27.79 -17.88 -21.66
C THR A 114 28.25 -18.03 -23.11
N ALA A 115 28.26 -16.97 -23.91
CA ALA A 115 28.74 -17.03 -25.30
C ALA A 115 30.25 -17.32 -25.37
N VAL A 116 31.05 -16.70 -24.50
CA VAL A 116 32.51 -16.95 -24.42
C VAL A 116 32.78 -18.40 -23.99
N MET A 117 32.04 -18.92 -23.01
CA MET A 117 32.18 -20.31 -22.57
C MET A 117 31.76 -21.35 -23.62
N THR A 118 30.72 -21.07 -24.41
CA THR A 118 30.32 -21.92 -25.54
C THR A 118 31.40 -21.95 -26.62
N GLU A 119 31.95 -20.79 -27.02
CA GLU A 119 33.05 -20.74 -27.99
C GLU A 119 34.31 -21.45 -27.46
N ARG A 120 34.62 -21.28 -26.17
CA ARG A 120 35.70 -21.99 -25.48
C ARG A 120 35.53 -23.52 -25.54
N ALA A 121 34.32 -24.01 -25.26
CA ALA A 121 34.02 -25.44 -25.34
C ALA A 121 34.21 -26.00 -26.76
N GLU A 122 33.79 -25.24 -27.79
CA GLU A 122 33.98 -25.63 -29.19
C GLU A 122 35.47 -25.68 -29.58
N VAL A 123 36.26 -24.68 -29.17
CA VAL A 123 37.72 -24.64 -29.41
C VAL A 123 38.43 -25.80 -28.71
N VAL A 124 38.05 -26.14 -27.47
CA VAL A 124 38.58 -27.30 -26.74
C VAL A 124 38.21 -28.61 -27.46
N ALA A 125 36.98 -28.78 -27.93
CA ALA A 125 36.55 -29.99 -28.65
C ALA A 125 37.30 -30.16 -29.99
N ARG A 126 37.50 -29.06 -30.73
CA ARG A 126 38.31 -29.04 -31.96
C ARG A 126 39.78 -29.38 -31.69
N LEU A 127 40.36 -28.86 -30.60
CA LEU A 127 41.74 -29.13 -30.19
C LEU A 127 41.94 -30.60 -29.75
N ALA A 128 40.99 -31.16 -28.99
CA ALA A 128 41.00 -32.56 -28.58
C ALA A 128 40.97 -33.50 -29.81
N THR A 129 40.08 -33.21 -30.77
CA THR A 129 39.94 -33.99 -32.01
C THR A 129 41.23 -34.00 -32.85
N ILE A 130 41.95 -32.87 -32.93
CA ILE A 130 43.23 -32.81 -33.66
C ILE A 130 44.35 -33.49 -32.87
N THR A 131 44.31 -33.43 -31.53
CA THR A 131 45.35 -34.05 -30.67
C THR A 131 45.34 -35.58 -30.72
N THR A 132 44.22 -36.22 -31.08
CA THR A 132 44.14 -37.69 -31.24
C THR A 132 44.52 -38.19 -32.64
N GLN A 133 44.69 -37.30 -33.63
CA GLN A 133 45.05 -37.67 -35.00
C GLN A 133 46.55 -37.96 -35.11
N ARG A 134 46.90 -39.23 -35.40
CA ARG A 134 48.27 -39.60 -35.79
C ARG A 134 48.59 -39.01 -37.16
N CYS A 135 49.70 -38.28 -37.28
CA CYS A 135 50.15 -37.78 -38.57
C CYS A 135 50.67 -38.90 -39.48
N SER A 136 50.21 -38.91 -40.72
CA SER A 136 50.65 -39.82 -41.80
C SER A 136 51.15 -39.08 -43.05
N GLY A 137 51.32 -37.75 -42.98
CA GLY A 137 51.73 -36.92 -44.12
C GLY A 137 51.95 -35.46 -43.73
N ASN A 138 50.89 -34.64 -43.74
CA ASN A 138 50.97 -33.18 -43.60
C ASN A 138 51.13 -32.70 -42.14
N CYS A 139 52.15 -33.21 -41.43
CA CYS A 139 52.42 -32.88 -40.02
C CYS A 139 52.58 -31.37 -39.75
N PRO A 140 53.30 -30.56 -40.55
CA PRO A 140 53.43 -29.13 -40.26
C PRO A 140 52.10 -28.37 -40.33
N THR A 141 51.13 -28.80 -41.16
CA THR A 141 49.81 -28.14 -41.22
C THR A 141 48.90 -28.54 -40.05
N LEU A 142 49.04 -29.77 -39.55
CA LEU A 142 48.37 -30.21 -38.32
C LEU A 142 48.91 -29.45 -37.10
N GLU A 143 50.23 -29.32 -36.98
CA GLU A 143 50.85 -28.63 -35.85
C GLU A 143 50.59 -27.11 -35.89
N ALA A 144 50.67 -26.46 -37.05
CA ALA A 144 50.25 -25.05 -37.20
C ALA A 144 48.78 -24.83 -36.78
N ARG A 145 47.89 -25.77 -37.11
CA ARG A 145 46.48 -25.72 -36.69
C ARG A 145 46.29 -25.98 -35.19
N ARG A 146 47.12 -26.84 -34.59
CA ARG A 146 47.18 -27.06 -33.13
C ARG A 146 47.58 -25.78 -32.41
N VAL A 147 48.71 -25.17 -32.80
CA VAL A 147 49.21 -23.90 -32.26
C VAL A 147 48.17 -22.79 -32.35
N THR A 148 47.47 -22.70 -33.49
CA THR A 148 46.40 -21.72 -33.72
C THR A 148 45.21 -21.93 -32.75
N LEU A 149 44.80 -23.18 -32.50
CA LEU A 149 43.73 -23.48 -31.56
C LEU A 149 44.15 -23.26 -30.09
N THR A 150 45.39 -23.57 -29.72
CA THR A 150 45.90 -23.25 -28.36
C THR A 150 45.99 -21.75 -28.14
N ALA A 151 46.38 -20.97 -29.15
CA ALA A 151 46.38 -19.50 -29.07
C ALA A 151 44.97 -18.93 -28.93
N ARG A 152 43.98 -19.45 -29.68
CA ARG A 152 42.57 -19.06 -29.54
C ARG A 152 41.99 -19.43 -28.17
N LEU A 153 42.37 -20.59 -27.62
CA LEU A 153 41.96 -20.98 -26.26
C LEU A 153 42.50 -20.01 -25.21
N ALA A 154 43.78 -19.67 -25.27
CA ALA A 154 44.40 -18.70 -24.36
C ALA A 154 43.76 -17.31 -24.47
N ALA A 155 43.39 -16.87 -25.68
CA ALA A 155 42.64 -15.62 -25.88
C ALA A 155 41.24 -15.65 -25.24
N LEU A 156 40.51 -16.76 -25.37
CA LEU A 156 39.20 -16.94 -24.74
C LEU A 156 39.29 -17.04 -23.21
N ASP A 157 40.34 -17.66 -22.66
CA ASP A 157 40.61 -17.68 -21.21
C ASP A 157 40.89 -16.25 -20.67
N ALA A 158 41.58 -15.41 -21.44
CA ALA A 158 41.77 -13.99 -21.11
C ALA A 158 40.45 -13.18 -21.22
N GLU A 159 39.60 -13.45 -22.23
CA GLU A 159 38.28 -12.82 -22.36
C GLU A 159 37.37 -13.18 -21.17
N VAL A 160 37.35 -14.46 -20.74
CA VAL A 160 36.62 -14.93 -19.55
C VAL A 160 37.02 -14.13 -18.30
N GLU A 161 38.31 -13.92 -18.07
CA GLU A 161 38.78 -13.22 -16.86
C GLU A 161 38.50 -11.70 -16.93
N ASN A 162 38.55 -11.10 -18.12
CA ASN A 162 38.11 -9.72 -18.30
C ASN A 162 36.59 -9.55 -18.06
N VAL A 163 35.77 -10.49 -18.56
CA VAL A 163 34.32 -10.51 -18.32
C VAL A 163 34.01 -10.69 -16.83
N ARG A 164 34.70 -11.59 -16.11
CA ARG A 164 34.57 -11.74 -14.65
C ARG A 164 34.94 -10.49 -13.88
N ARG A 165 36.04 -9.82 -14.25
CA ARG A 165 36.46 -8.55 -13.63
C ARG A 165 35.37 -7.49 -13.78
N SER A 166 34.85 -7.33 -15.00
CA SER A 166 33.75 -6.41 -15.29
C SER A 166 32.44 -6.77 -14.56
N MET A 167 32.13 -8.06 -14.40
CA MET A 167 31.01 -8.50 -13.54
C MET A 167 31.23 -8.05 -12.09
N ALA A 168 32.38 -8.39 -11.49
CA ALA A 168 32.68 -8.00 -10.11
C ALA A 168 32.76 -6.48 -9.89
N GLU A 169 33.07 -5.68 -10.90
CA GLU A 169 32.99 -4.22 -10.87
C GLU A 169 31.53 -3.73 -10.91
N ARG A 170 30.70 -4.33 -11.77
CA ARG A 170 29.25 -4.06 -11.83
C ARG A 170 28.57 -4.46 -10.52
N ASP A 171 28.92 -5.60 -9.93
CA ASP A 171 28.38 -6.12 -8.66
C ASP A 171 28.74 -5.21 -7.47
N ARG A 172 29.96 -4.66 -7.45
CA ARG A 172 30.35 -3.62 -6.48
C ARG A 172 29.54 -2.34 -6.70
N ALA A 173 29.32 -1.95 -7.96
CA ALA A 173 28.58 -0.74 -8.30
C ALA A 173 27.05 -0.87 -8.07
N THR A 174 26.47 -2.07 -8.14
CA THR A 174 25.07 -2.31 -7.72
C THR A 174 24.97 -2.33 -6.20
N ALA A 175 25.84 -3.08 -5.51
CA ALA A 175 25.88 -3.08 -4.03
C ALA A 175 26.07 -1.66 -3.44
N GLN A 176 26.87 -0.81 -4.07
CA GLN A 176 27.00 0.61 -3.68
C GLN A 176 25.75 1.47 -3.94
N ARG A 177 24.90 1.11 -4.91
CA ARG A 177 23.58 1.77 -5.12
C ARG A 177 22.56 1.27 -4.09
N ASP A 178 22.52 -0.03 -3.84
CA ASP A 178 21.61 -0.64 -2.85
C ASP A 178 21.91 -0.16 -1.42
N ALA A 179 23.20 0.04 -1.11
CA ALA A 179 23.67 0.67 0.13
C ALA A 179 23.40 2.19 0.23
N ARG A 180 23.01 2.86 -0.87
CA ARG A 180 22.53 4.27 -0.88
C ARG A 180 21.01 4.37 -0.82
N LEU A 181 20.29 3.36 -1.31
CA LEU A 181 18.83 3.23 -1.13
C LEU A 181 18.46 2.99 0.33
N THR A 182 19.24 2.14 1.00
CA THR A 182 19.06 1.80 2.43
C THR A 182 19.69 2.87 3.32
N ASP A 183 19.05 3.22 4.44
CA ASP A 183 19.71 4.02 5.47
C ASP A 183 20.83 3.19 6.14
N PRO A 184 22.10 3.65 6.16
CA PRO A 184 23.19 2.93 6.82
C PRO A 184 22.94 2.70 8.31
N VAL A 185 22.11 3.52 8.98
CA VAL A 185 21.69 3.30 10.36
C VAL A 185 20.73 2.11 10.46
N THR A 186 19.71 2.01 9.61
CA THR A 186 18.77 0.86 9.64
C THR A 186 19.46 -0.43 9.21
N ALA A 187 20.38 -0.38 8.24
CA ALA A 187 21.21 -1.52 7.84
C ALA A 187 22.09 -2.03 9.00
N ARG A 188 22.79 -1.11 9.70
CA ARG A 188 23.63 -1.47 10.86
C ARG A 188 22.80 -1.97 12.04
N LEU A 189 21.63 -1.38 12.27
CA LEU A 189 20.70 -1.81 13.33
C LEU A 189 20.11 -3.19 13.03
N ALA A 190 19.76 -3.48 11.77
CA ALA A 190 19.30 -4.80 11.34
C ALA A 190 20.36 -5.88 11.59
N ALA A 191 21.62 -5.60 11.22
CA ALA A 191 22.75 -6.50 11.49
C ALA A 191 22.97 -6.73 13.00
N LEU A 192 22.91 -5.68 13.82
CA LEU A 192 23.07 -5.77 15.27
C LEU A 192 21.96 -6.57 15.98
N LEU A 193 20.72 -6.52 15.46
CA LEU A 193 19.60 -7.32 15.99
C LEU A 193 19.47 -8.72 15.36
N GLY A 194 20.30 -9.07 14.37
CA GLY A 194 20.15 -10.33 13.62
C GLY A 194 18.83 -10.40 12.82
N THR A 195 18.34 -9.26 12.32
CA THR A 195 17.06 -9.13 11.63
C THR A 195 17.23 -8.56 10.21
N THR A 196 16.17 -8.58 9.41
CA THR A 196 16.17 -7.95 8.09
C THR A 196 15.87 -6.46 8.17
N VAL A 197 16.44 -5.66 7.28
CA VAL A 197 16.19 -4.20 7.16
C VAL A 197 14.70 -3.90 7.12
N VAL A 198 13.92 -4.66 6.35
CA VAL A 198 12.46 -4.52 6.22
C VAL A 198 11.74 -4.68 7.57
N ARG A 199 12.23 -5.53 8.48
CA ARG A 199 11.67 -5.65 9.84
C ARG A 199 12.02 -4.43 10.69
N VAL A 200 13.23 -3.90 10.59
CA VAL A 200 13.64 -2.67 11.30
C VAL A 200 12.83 -1.47 10.82
N GLU A 201 12.73 -1.26 9.50
CA GLU A 201 11.89 -0.21 8.91
C GLU A 201 10.43 -0.31 9.38
N LEU A 202 9.84 -1.51 9.33
CA LEU A 202 8.46 -1.74 9.76
C LEU A 202 8.28 -1.49 11.26
N LEU A 203 9.21 -1.93 12.12
CA LEU A 203 9.14 -1.72 13.56
C LEU A 203 9.29 -0.24 13.91
N THR A 204 10.23 0.48 13.30
CA THR A 204 10.42 1.93 13.49
C THR A 204 9.21 2.73 12.99
N ALA A 205 8.63 2.33 11.85
CA ALA A 205 7.40 2.93 11.33
C ALA A 205 6.19 2.66 12.25
N LEU A 206 6.12 1.46 12.85
CA LEU A 206 5.07 1.08 13.78
C LEU A 206 5.20 1.79 15.14
N THR A 207 6.40 2.00 15.67
CA THR A 207 6.59 2.76 16.92
C THR A 207 6.25 4.23 16.76
N PHE A 208 6.64 4.87 15.65
CA PHE A 208 6.21 6.26 15.37
C PHE A 208 4.68 6.37 15.26
N ALA A 209 4.03 5.43 14.58
CA ALA A 209 2.56 5.38 14.52
C ALA A 209 1.94 5.20 15.92
N ALA A 210 2.38 4.20 16.70
CA ALA A 210 1.84 3.91 18.02
C ALA A 210 1.99 5.08 19.02
N VAL A 211 3.09 5.84 18.92
CA VAL A 211 3.29 7.08 19.70
C VAL A 211 2.29 8.16 19.28
N LEU A 212 2.06 8.37 17.99
CA LEU A 212 1.10 9.37 17.48
C LEU A 212 -0.34 9.05 17.94
N GLU A 213 -0.83 7.85 17.66
CA GLU A 213 -2.18 7.42 18.06
C GLU A 213 -2.34 7.44 19.60
N GLY A 214 -1.31 7.00 20.33
CA GLY A 214 -1.30 6.99 21.80
C GLY A 214 -1.39 8.39 22.43
N ILE A 215 -0.65 9.36 21.89
CA ILE A 215 -0.74 10.77 22.32
C ILE A 215 -2.14 11.34 22.03
N ALA A 216 -2.71 11.06 20.86
CA ALA A 216 -4.04 11.52 20.51
C ALA A 216 -5.14 10.91 21.43
N CYS A 217 -5.07 9.61 21.72
CA CYS A 217 -5.95 8.93 22.68
C CYS A 217 -5.84 9.52 24.10
N LEU A 218 -4.63 9.82 24.56
CA LEU A 218 -4.39 10.45 25.86
C LEU A 218 -5.00 11.87 25.92
N LEU A 219 -4.83 12.67 24.87
CA LEU A 219 -5.40 14.01 24.79
C LEU A 219 -6.94 13.99 24.71
N TRP A 220 -7.55 13.05 23.99
CA TRP A 220 -9.01 12.90 23.95
C TRP A 220 -9.61 12.41 25.27
N THR A 221 -8.96 11.46 25.96
CA THR A 221 -9.42 11.03 27.29
C THR A 221 -9.31 12.16 28.31
N LEU A 222 -8.19 12.89 28.37
CA LEU A 222 -8.01 14.03 29.28
C LEU A 222 -9.02 15.16 29.01
N THR A 223 -9.23 15.53 27.74
CA THR A 223 -10.17 16.62 27.39
C THR A 223 -11.62 16.27 27.73
N LEU A 224 -12.07 15.05 27.46
CA LEU A 224 -13.45 14.62 27.74
C LEU A 224 -13.70 14.34 29.24
N VAL A 225 -12.71 13.83 29.99
CA VAL A 225 -12.75 13.79 31.46
C VAL A 225 -12.93 15.19 32.05
N SER A 226 -12.19 16.19 31.54
CA SER A 226 -12.29 17.58 32.04
C SER A 226 -13.66 18.22 31.80
N ARG A 227 -14.37 17.79 30.74
CA ARG A 227 -15.73 18.23 30.44
C ARG A 227 -16.74 17.63 31.43
N GLN A 228 -16.74 16.31 31.59
CA GLN A 228 -17.71 15.60 32.45
C GLN A 228 -17.65 16.07 33.92
N ARG A 229 -16.45 16.36 34.46
CA ARG A 229 -16.27 16.91 35.82
C ARG A 229 -16.69 18.39 35.96
N SER A 230 -17.08 19.05 34.86
CA SER A 230 -17.59 20.44 34.87
C SER A 230 -19.10 20.53 34.64
N GLU A 231 -19.74 19.43 34.22
CA GLU A 231 -21.18 19.36 33.93
C GLU A 231 -21.98 18.78 35.10
N THR A 232 -21.34 18.42 36.21
CA THR A 232 -22.00 18.13 37.50
C THR A 232 -22.63 19.41 38.06
N PRO A 233 -23.97 19.55 38.11
CA PRO A 233 -24.59 20.75 38.67
C PRO A 233 -24.36 20.77 40.18
N VAL A 234 -23.76 21.84 40.69
CA VAL A 234 -23.93 22.17 42.11
C VAL A 234 -25.38 22.60 42.25
N ALA A 235 -26.21 21.71 42.77
CA ALA A 235 -27.57 22.07 43.15
C ALA A 235 -27.49 23.25 44.13
N PRO A 236 -28.20 24.36 43.91
CA PRO A 236 -28.19 25.46 44.85
C PRO A 236 -28.79 24.96 46.17
N SER A 237 -27.96 24.87 47.21
CA SER A 237 -28.43 24.65 48.56
C SER A 237 -29.28 25.85 48.97
N HIS A 238 -30.60 25.75 48.76
CA HIS A 238 -31.56 26.62 49.41
C HIS A 238 -31.39 26.46 50.93
N ALA A 239 -30.67 27.39 51.54
CA ALA A 239 -30.51 27.45 52.98
C ALA A 239 -31.90 27.61 53.60
N LEU A 240 -32.34 26.60 54.36
CA LEU A 240 -33.64 26.63 55.02
C LEU A 240 -33.62 27.71 56.12
N ALA A 241 -34.31 28.82 55.87
CA ALA A 241 -34.62 29.81 56.88
C ALA A 241 -35.77 29.28 57.77
N VAL A 242 -35.40 28.61 58.86
CA VAL A 242 -36.24 28.22 60.01
C VAL A 242 -36.46 29.49 60.85
N ALA A 243 -37.64 29.86 61.39
CA ALA A 243 -38.96 29.22 61.58
C ALA A 243 -40.06 30.33 61.70
N PRO A 244 -41.20 30.17 62.44
CA PRO A 244 -42.10 29.01 62.61
C PRO A 244 -43.61 29.37 62.39
N ALA A 245 -44.48 28.38 62.14
CA ALA A 245 -45.82 28.22 62.75
C ALA A 245 -46.66 27.14 62.02
N GLY A 246 -47.45 26.37 62.77
CA GLY A 246 -48.61 25.59 62.29
C GLY A 246 -49.88 26.00 63.07
N PRO A 247 -51.02 25.29 62.97
CA PRO A 247 -51.20 23.96 62.37
C PRO A 247 -52.35 23.82 61.32
N LEU A 248 -52.45 22.60 60.77
CA LEU A 248 -53.51 22.04 59.91
C LEU A 248 -54.76 21.57 60.71
N PRO A 249 -55.85 21.01 60.12
CA PRO A 249 -56.33 21.02 58.71
C PRO A 249 -57.84 21.37 58.53
N ALA A 250 -58.31 21.50 57.28
CA ALA A 250 -59.73 21.37 56.86
C ALA A 250 -59.83 20.85 55.40
N ALA A 251 -61.01 20.42 54.92
CA ALA A 251 -61.17 19.66 53.66
C ALA A 251 -62.53 19.90 52.93
N VAL A 252 -62.77 19.11 51.85
CA VAL A 252 -64.07 18.74 51.19
C VAL A 252 -64.39 19.36 49.79
N ALA A 253 -64.78 18.46 48.86
CA ALA A 253 -65.52 18.58 47.56
C ALA A 253 -64.99 19.52 46.42
N CYS A 254 -65.08 19.24 45.10
CA CYS A 254 -65.71 18.24 44.19
C CYS A 254 -67.02 18.66 43.44
N ALA A 255 -66.96 18.73 42.10
CA ALA A 255 -68.04 18.78 41.07
C ALA A 255 -67.40 18.69 39.65
N THR A 256 -67.69 17.69 38.77
CA THR A 256 -68.61 17.70 37.57
C THR A 256 -68.41 18.83 36.56
N ASP A 257 -68.49 18.71 35.23
CA ASP A 257 -68.69 17.61 34.23
C ASP A 257 -68.09 18.10 32.86
N VAL A 258 -68.01 17.42 31.69
CA VAL A 258 -69.08 16.95 30.78
C VAL A 258 -68.48 16.08 29.64
N THR A 259 -69.19 14.99 29.31
CA THR A 259 -69.41 14.24 28.04
C THR A 259 -68.63 14.54 26.73
N ALA A 260 -68.31 13.47 25.97
CA ALA A 260 -67.86 13.46 24.55
C ALA A 260 -69.07 13.50 23.55
N PRO A 261 -68.96 13.28 22.19
CA PRO A 261 -68.68 11.95 21.60
C PRO A 261 -67.93 12.05 20.20
N PRO A 262 -68.18 11.30 19.07
CA PRO A 262 -67.12 10.97 18.08
C PRO A 262 -67.47 11.31 16.60
N VAL A 263 -66.77 10.71 15.60
CA VAL A 263 -67.25 10.11 14.31
C VAL A 263 -66.18 10.12 13.20
N THR A 264 -66.35 9.21 12.23
CA THR A 264 -65.40 8.63 11.27
C THR A 264 -65.41 9.24 9.84
N ALA A 265 -64.30 9.02 9.12
CA ALA A 265 -64.22 8.54 7.71
C ALA A 265 -64.19 9.49 6.47
N VAL A 266 -63.34 9.07 5.50
CA VAL A 266 -63.45 9.14 4.02
C VAL A 266 -63.21 10.50 3.29
N THR A 267 -62.76 10.62 2.02
CA THR A 267 -61.68 10.02 1.15
C THR A 267 -61.68 10.81 -0.20
N LEU A 268 -60.58 10.77 -0.99
CA LEU A 268 -60.49 10.93 -2.48
C LEU A 268 -60.36 12.34 -3.13
N GLY A 269 -59.72 12.35 -4.32
CA GLY A 269 -59.29 13.52 -5.13
C GLY A 269 -57.76 13.69 -5.10
N ALA A 270 -56.90 13.17 -6.00
CA ALA A 270 -56.90 13.16 -7.49
C ALA A 270 -56.73 14.58 -8.07
N VAL A 271 -55.86 14.86 -9.07
CA VAL A 271 -55.60 14.14 -10.35
C VAL A 271 -54.15 14.38 -10.86
N GLU A 272 -53.54 13.34 -11.48
CA GLU A 272 -52.59 13.23 -12.64
C GLU A 272 -51.63 14.40 -13.05
N THR A 273 -50.61 14.26 -13.93
CA THR A 273 -50.01 13.20 -14.79
C THR A 273 -48.49 13.54 -14.93
N ALA A 274 -47.52 12.79 -15.48
CA ALA A 274 -47.36 11.44 -16.04
C ALA A 274 -45.86 11.03 -15.88
N GLY A 275 -45.36 9.84 -16.25
CA GLY A 275 -46.00 8.63 -16.76
C GLY A 275 -45.03 7.44 -16.85
N SER A 276 -45.60 6.23 -16.80
CA SER A 276 -45.29 5.02 -17.61
C SER A 276 -43.97 4.99 -18.40
N HIS A 277 -43.11 3.96 -18.32
CA HIS A 277 -43.44 2.53 -18.52
C HIS A 277 -42.54 1.56 -17.73
N ALA A 278 -43.03 0.32 -17.61
CA ALA A 278 -42.37 -0.91 -17.17
C ALA A 278 -43.08 -2.12 -17.83
N PRO A 279 -42.68 -3.38 -17.59
CA PRO A 279 -41.33 -3.99 -17.64
C PRO A 279 -41.28 -5.22 -18.58
N HIS A 280 -40.09 -5.76 -18.91
CA HIS A 280 -39.95 -7.19 -19.23
C HIS A 280 -38.52 -7.74 -19.01
N ASP A 281 -38.40 -9.06 -19.13
CA ASP A 281 -37.32 -9.90 -18.57
C ASP A 281 -36.06 -10.07 -19.44
N ALA A 282 -34.91 -10.29 -18.79
CA ALA A 282 -34.14 -11.55 -18.87
C ALA A 282 -32.72 -11.43 -18.26
N PRO A 283 -32.23 -12.42 -17.50
CA PRO A 283 -30.82 -12.49 -17.09
C PRO A 283 -29.93 -13.07 -18.21
N VAL A 284 -29.12 -12.23 -18.85
CA VAL A 284 -28.17 -12.69 -19.88
C VAL A 284 -26.95 -13.37 -19.23
N THR A 285 -26.75 -14.65 -19.56
CA THR A 285 -25.59 -15.44 -19.13
C THR A 285 -24.29 -14.97 -19.80
N PRO A 286 -23.13 -15.14 -19.14
CA PRO A 286 -21.85 -14.72 -19.70
C PRO A 286 -21.45 -15.60 -20.90
N HIS A 287 -21.47 -15.03 -22.11
CA HIS A 287 -20.91 -15.65 -23.31
C HIS A 287 -19.37 -15.71 -23.19
N PRO A 288 -18.71 -16.82 -23.55
CA PRO A 288 -17.26 -16.93 -23.47
C PRO A 288 -16.56 -16.00 -24.49
N PRO A 289 -15.40 -15.40 -24.16
CA PRO A 289 -14.67 -14.58 -25.10
C PRO A 289 -14.03 -15.43 -26.21
N SER A 290 -14.47 -15.23 -27.45
CA SER A 290 -13.89 -15.86 -28.64
C SER A 290 -12.38 -15.59 -28.74
N ALA A 291 -11.58 -16.63 -28.95
CA ALA A 291 -10.13 -16.55 -29.00
C ALA A 291 -9.62 -15.96 -30.34
N SER A 292 -9.52 -14.64 -30.44
CA SER A 292 -8.90 -13.97 -31.58
C SER A 292 -7.36 -14.04 -31.53
N HIS A 293 -6.75 -14.62 -32.55
CA HIS A 293 -5.29 -14.78 -32.71
C HIS A 293 -4.59 -13.47 -33.14
N ASP A 294 -4.09 -12.71 -32.17
CA ASP A 294 -2.72 -12.15 -32.12
C ASP A 294 -2.10 -11.14 -33.13
N PRO A 295 -2.82 -10.30 -33.92
CA PRO A 295 -2.18 -9.11 -34.50
C PRO A 295 -1.74 -8.13 -33.40
N ASP A 296 -2.64 -7.85 -32.45
CA ASP A 296 -2.47 -6.86 -31.36
C ASP A 296 -1.16 -7.07 -30.59
N VAL A 297 -0.91 -8.29 -30.11
CA VAL A 297 0.25 -8.60 -29.25
C VAL A 297 1.55 -8.46 -30.03
N THR A 298 1.58 -8.96 -31.26
CA THR A 298 2.75 -8.88 -32.15
C THR A 298 3.12 -7.42 -32.46
N GLN A 299 2.11 -6.59 -32.78
CA GLN A 299 2.28 -5.15 -32.99
C GLN A 299 2.78 -4.44 -31.72
N LEU A 300 2.27 -4.84 -30.55
CA LEU A 300 2.61 -4.23 -29.27
C LEU A 300 4.04 -4.59 -28.81
N VAL A 301 4.50 -5.82 -29.04
CA VAL A 301 5.91 -6.23 -28.85
C VAL A 301 6.83 -5.39 -29.73
N GLN A 302 6.50 -5.22 -31.01
CA GLN A 302 7.32 -4.42 -31.93
C GLN A 302 7.37 -2.93 -31.54
N ALA A 303 6.25 -2.37 -31.08
CA ALA A 303 6.17 -0.99 -30.58
C ALA A 303 6.98 -0.77 -29.28
N ILE A 304 7.11 -1.81 -28.43
CA ILE A 304 7.97 -1.78 -27.24
C ILE A 304 9.45 -1.91 -27.64
N ALA A 305 9.79 -2.84 -28.53
CA ALA A 305 11.16 -3.07 -29.00
C ALA A 305 11.75 -1.86 -29.75
N THR A 306 10.90 -1.11 -30.47
CA THR A 306 11.28 0.15 -31.14
C THR A 306 11.19 1.39 -30.23
N GLY A 307 10.87 1.22 -28.94
CA GLY A 307 10.80 2.31 -27.95
C GLY A 307 9.59 3.25 -28.09
N GLN A 308 8.72 3.04 -29.10
CA GLN A 308 7.54 3.87 -29.34
C GLN A 308 6.48 3.75 -28.25
N LEU A 309 6.41 2.60 -27.58
CA LEU A 309 5.44 2.32 -26.51
C LEU A 309 6.13 1.91 -25.20
N ARG A 310 5.95 2.70 -24.13
CA ARG A 310 6.24 2.23 -22.77
C ARG A 310 5.21 1.19 -22.35
N PRO A 311 5.60 -0.04 -21.93
CA PRO A 311 4.68 -1.08 -21.51
C PRO A 311 3.97 -0.70 -20.20
N THR A 312 2.86 0.03 -20.35
CA THR A 312 2.03 0.62 -19.30
C THR A 312 0.57 0.51 -19.71
N VAL A 313 -0.36 0.32 -18.77
CA VAL A 313 -1.78 0.17 -19.12
C VAL A 313 -2.29 1.39 -19.88
N ASN A 314 -1.86 2.61 -19.52
CA ASN A 314 -2.28 3.82 -20.22
C ASN A 314 -1.69 3.94 -21.64
N GLY A 315 -0.41 3.61 -21.83
CA GLY A 315 0.20 3.58 -23.18
C GLY A 315 -0.48 2.57 -24.11
N ILE A 316 -0.76 1.36 -23.62
CA ILE A 316 -1.46 0.31 -24.39
C ILE A 316 -2.88 0.76 -24.77
N ARG A 317 -3.61 1.42 -23.87
CA ARG A 317 -4.93 2.02 -24.18
C ARG A 317 -4.83 3.09 -25.26
N GLN A 318 -3.85 3.99 -25.16
CA GLN A 318 -3.71 5.14 -26.05
C GLN A 318 -3.21 4.74 -27.45
N PHE A 319 -2.43 3.67 -27.57
CA PHE A 319 -1.91 3.14 -28.82
C PHE A 319 -2.92 2.24 -29.57
N LEU A 320 -3.70 1.43 -28.86
CA LEU A 320 -4.70 0.50 -29.46
C LEU A 320 -6.16 1.01 -29.35
N GLY A 321 -6.39 2.24 -28.88
CA GLY A 321 -7.73 2.80 -28.65
C GLY A 321 -8.62 1.99 -27.68
N CYS A 322 -8.03 1.12 -26.85
CA CYS A 322 -8.75 0.02 -26.23
C CYS A 322 -9.25 0.28 -24.79
N SER A 323 -10.21 -0.54 -24.34
CA SER A 323 -10.76 -0.48 -22.98
C SER A 323 -9.72 -0.88 -21.92
N GLN A 324 -9.87 -0.37 -20.70
CA GLN A 324 -8.92 -0.63 -19.61
C GLN A 324 -8.79 -2.13 -19.28
N ALA A 325 -9.88 -2.90 -19.35
CA ALA A 325 -9.84 -4.34 -19.16
C ALA A 325 -9.00 -5.05 -20.25
N ARG A 326 -9.19 -4.69 -21.54
CA ARG A 326 -8.40 -5.25 -22.66
C ARG A 326 -6.91 -4.89 -22.53
N ALA A 327 -6.59 -3.65 -22.15
CA ALA A 327 -5.21 -3.23 -21.91
C ALA A 327 -4.53 -3.95 -20.73
N ILE A 328 -5.27 -4.28 -19.67
CA ILE A 328 -4.75 -5.08 -18.54
C ILE A 328 -4.50 -6.53 -18.97
N ALA A 329 -5.40 -7.13 -19.74
CA ALA A 329 -5.23 -8.47 -20.29
C ALA A 329 -4.00 -8.55 -21.23
N LEU A 330 -3.88 -7.62 -22.17
CA LEU A 330 -2.72 -7.51 -23.07
C LEU A 330 -1.41 -7.30 -22.31
N ARG A 331 -1.40 -6.44 -21.28
CA ARG A 331 -0.22 -6.27 -20.39
C ARG A 331 0.20 -7.57 -19.73
N ARG A 332 -0.77 -8.38 -19.24
CA ARG A 332 -0.47 -9.65 -18.57
C ARG A 332 0.16 -10.64 -19.55
N ARG A 333 -0.43 -10.77 -20.74
CA ARG A 333 0.07 -11.67 -21.79
C ARG A 333 1.46 -11.29 -22.33
N LEU A 334 1.77 -9.99 -22.39
CA LEU A 334 3.13 -9.51 -22.65
C LEU A 334 4.13 -9.90 -21.54
N ALA A 335 3.72 -9.86 -20.27
CA ALA A 335 4.57 -10.26 -19.15
C ALA A 335 4.80 -11.78 -19.10
N GLU A 336 3.77 -12.57 -19.46
CA GLU A 336 3.88 -14.03 -19.63
C GLU A 336 4.88 -14.38 -20.73
N LEU A 337 4.76 -13.76 -21.92
CA LEU A 337 5.73 -13.94 -23.02
C LEU A 337 7.15 -13.50 -22.65
N ALA A 338 7.30 -12.38 -21.94
CA ALA A 338 8.59 -11.89 -21.44
C ALA A 338 9.19 -12.72 -20.29
N SER A 339 8.46 -13.74 -19.80
CA SER A 339 8.95 -14.71 -18.81
C SER A 339 9.22 -16.11 -19.40
N ALA A 340 8.96 -16.28 -20.71
CA ALA A 340 9.11 -17.52 -21.45
C ALA A 340 10.23 -17.46 -22.52
N ALA A 341 11.07 -16.42 -22.48
CA ALA A 341 12.17 -16.14 -23.40
C ALA A 341 13.45 -15.81 -22.62
#